data_AF-A0A954P4D1-F1
#
_entry.id   AF-A0A954P4D1-F1
#
_cell.length_a   1.000
_cell.length_b   1.000
_cell.length_c   1.000
_cell.angle_alpha   90.00
_cell.angle_beta   90.00
_cell.angle_gamma   90.00
#
_symmetry.space_group_name_H-M   'P 1'
#
loop_
_entity.id
_entity.type
_entity.pdbx_description
1 polymer ?
#
loop_
_entity_poly.entity_id
_entity_poly.type
_entity_poly.pdbx_seq_one_letter_code
_entity_poly.pdbx_strand_id
1 'polypeptide(L)'
;MSVRVCAVAVLSVAVTVLVFSPVVSLPSAGSSAAAAERAETAPAASPLDGLVDLLRNSEDPAVRRDILLGMQAALEGRRSLRMPDQWPKVAAHLQEGADIELRELVDSLSVTFGNPAALKRFEQVTRDRQAEPAARQRALAALLQRREQSTFSLLLELLDDEAVQAAVIRGLAAYEQATIPTELLKRYPQLPPAVRQDVIGTLSSR
;
A
#
# COMPACT_ATOMS: atom_id res chain seq x y z
N MET A 1 0.02 48.29 17.66
CA MET A 1 0.71 49.51 17.18
C MET A 1 2.07 49.55 17.88
N SER A 2 3.17 49.51 17.10
CA SER A 2 4.59 49.63 17.49
C SER A 2 5.19 48.44 18.29
N VAL A 3 6.07 47.57 17.76
CA VAL A 3 7.45 47.72 17.21
C VAL A 3 8.47 48.32 18.19
N ARG A 4 9.50 47.52 18.52
CA ARG A 4 10.89 47.83 18.99
C ARG A 4 11.58 46.48 19.28
N VAL A 5 12.43 45.89 18.43
CA VAL A 5 13.82 46.23 18.03
C VAL A 5 14.76 46.49 19.21
N CYS A 6 15.78 45.62 19.36
CA CYS A 6 17.14 45.80 19.92
C CYS A 6 17.64 44.40 20.39
N ALA A 7 18.90 43.97 20.33
CA ALA A 7 20.13 44.42 19.68
C ALA A 7 21.17 43.32 19.98
N VAL A 8 21.88 42.86 18.94
CA VAL A 8 23.36 42.71 18.86
C VAL A 8 24.11 42.04 20.03
N ALA A 9 24.79 40.93 19.73
CA ALA A 9 26.17 40.67 20.18
C ALA A 9 26.81 39.55 19.33
N VAL A 10 27.59 39.95 18.34
CA VAL A 10 28.54 39.09 17.61
C VAL A 10 29.88 39.24 18.33
N LEU A 11 30.51 38.12 18.73
CA LEU A 11 31.89 38.14 19.21
C LEU A 11 32.80 37.45 18.18
N SER A 12 33.80 38.21 17.76
CA SER A 12 34.81 37.96 16.74
C SER A 12 36.17 37.86 17.42
N VAL A 13 36.96 36.81 17.17
CA VAL A 13 38.42 36.72 17.40
C VAL A 13 38.92 35.49 16.63
N ALA A 14 40.02 35.43 15.89
CA ALA A 14 40.90 36.39 15.25
C ALA A 14 41.69 35.62 14.18
N VAL A 15 42.01 36.33 13.11
CA VAL A 15 42.85 35.92 11.98
C VAL A 15 44.31 35.83 12.43
N THR A 16 45.06 34.83 11.95
CA THR A 16 46.50 34.98 11.71
C THR A 16 46.89 34.13 10.50
N VAL A 17 47.11 34.80 9.37
CA VAL A 17 47.69 34.27 8.15
C VAL A 17 49.20 34.45 8.25
N LEU A 18 49.97 33.38 8.06
CA LEU A 18 51.35 33.48 7.62
C LEU A 18 51.57 32.53 6.44
N VAL A 19 51.81 33.18 5.30
CA VAL A 19 52.24 32.65 4.01
C VAL A 19 53.64 32.04 4.12
N PHE A 20 53.81 30.81 3.64
CA PHE A 20 55.09 30.35 3.09
C PHE A 20 54.85 29.12 2.20
N SER A 21 54.90 29.32 0.89
CA SER A 21 55.21 28.24 -0.06
C SER A 21 56.73 28.14 -0.17
N PRO A 22 57.27 26.94 -0.43
CA PRO A 22 57.68 26.70 -1.81
C PRO A 22 57.40 25.29 -2.34
N VAL A 23 57.10 25.29 -3.64
CA VAL A 23 57.45 24.31 -4.68
C VAL A 23 58.45 23.22 -4.23
N VAL A 24 58.13 21.94 -4.47
CA VAL A 24 59.01 20.92 -5.09
C VAL A 24 58.33 19.53 -5.18
N SER A 25 58.43 18.95 -6.39
CA SER A 25 58.38 17.54 -6.84
C SER A 25 57.20 16.62 -6.53
N LEU A 26 56.50 16.27 -7.62
CA LEU A 26 55.75 15.02 -7.83
C LEU A 26 56.68 13.80 -7.91
N PRO A 27 56.22 12.65 -7.41
CA PRO A 27 56.40 11.38 -8.12
C PRO A 27 55.05 10.77 -8.51
N SER A 28 55.09 10.04 -9.63
CA SER A 28 53.97 9.43 -10.32
C SER A 28 53.37 8.22 -9.61
N ALA A 29 52.09 8.00 -9.89
CA ALA A 29 51.39 6.71 -9.99
C ALA A 29 51.60 5.67 -8.86
N GLY A 30 50.59 5.55 -8.00
CA GLY A 30 50.40 4.42 -7.11
C GLY A 30 48.97 4.37 -6.60
N SER A 31 48.10 3.73 -7.38
CA SER A 31 46.72 3.39 -7.05
C SER A 31 46.59 2.77 -5.65
N SER A 32 45.81 3.38 -4.76
CA SER A 32 45.10 2.67 -3.67
C SER A 32 44.04 3.57 -3.03
N ALA A 33 43.02 3.92 -3.81
CA ALA A 33 41.73 4.30 -3.26
C ALA A 33 40.93 3.03 -2.99
N ALA A 34 40.82 2.59 -1.73
CA ALA A 34 39.74 1.71 -1.24
C ALA A 34 39.97 1.33 0.23
N ALA A 35 39.58 2.20 1.16
CA ALA A 35 39.24 1.79 2.53
C ALA A 35 38.19 2.77 3.10
N ALA A 36 37.16 3.06 2.29
CA ALA A 36 35.89 3.55 2.79
C ALA A 36 34.99 2.31 2.83
N GLU A 37 34.94 1.69 4.00
CA GLU A 37 34.12 0.55 4.34
C GLU A 37 32.64 0.93 4.17
N ARG A 38 32.14 0.81 2.94
CA ARG A 38 30.72 0.70 2.66
C ARG A 38 30.28 -0.63 3.26
N ALA A 39 29.72 -0.58 4.46
CA ALA A 39 28.87 -1.65 4.97
C ALA A 39 27.60 -1.69 4.11
N GLU A 40 27.71 -2.34 2.96
CA GLU A 40 26.58 -2.74 2.12
C GLU A 40 26.75 -4.22 1.80
N THR A 41 26.39 -5.07 2.75
CA THR A 41 26.42 -6.53 2.60
C THR A 41 25.31 -7.20 3.42
N ALA A 42 24.10 -7.23 2.84
CA ALA A 42 23.07 -8.29 2.88
C ALA A 42 21.71 -7.67 2.48
N PRO A 43 20.82 -8.37 1.74
CA PRO A 43 19.41 -8.01 1.80
C PRO A 43 18.97 -8.26 3.24
N ALA A 44 18.88 -7.21 4.05
CA ALA A 44 18.29 -7.32 5.38
C ALA A 44 16.90 -7.91 5.17
N ALA A 45 16.67 -9.13 5.70
CA ALA A 45 15.35 -9.73 5.71
C ALA A 45 14.37 -8.67 6.21
N SER A 46 13.28 -8.47 5.47
CA SER A 46 12.30 -7.48 5.86
C SER A 46 11.84 -7.81 7.29
N PRO A 47 11.61 -6.82 8.18
CA PRO A 47 11.00 -7.10 9.48
C PRO A 47 9.70 -7.92 9.37
N LEU A 48 9.02 -7.82 8.22
CA LEU A 48 7.86 -8.64 7.88
C LEU A 48 8.21 -10.11 7.65
N ASP A 49 9.36 -10.44 7.05
CA ASP A 49 9.78 -11.82 6.84
C ASP A 49 9.96 -12.54 8.20
N GLY A 50 10.56 -11.87 9.18
CA GLY A 50 10.69 -12.39 10.54
C GLY A 50 9.34 -12.65 11.23
N LEU A 51 8.35 -11.77 11.05
CA LEU A 51 7.00 -11.98 11.57
C LEU A 51 6.29 -13.15 10.88
N VAL A 52 6.47 -13.31 9.56
CA VAL A 52 5.91 -14.43 8.81
C VAL A 52 6.54 -15.76 9.24
N ASP A 53 7.83 -15.77 9.55
CA ASP A 53 8.51 -16.95 10.11
C ASP A 53 8.00 -17.29 11.52
N LEU A 54 7.74 -16.29 12.37
CA LEU A 54 7.09 -16.52 13.68
C LEU A 54 5.68 -17.11 13.55
N LEU A 55 4.88 -16.60 12.61
CA LEU A 55 3.53 -17.12 12.33
C LEU A 55 3.56 -18.60 11.88
N ARG A 56 4.58 -18.98 11.11
CA ARG A 56 4.78 -20.37 10.69
C ARG A 56 5.12 -21.29 11.86
N ASN A 57 5.99 -20.83 12.76
CA ASN A 57 6.55 -21.66 13.83
C ASN A 57 5.67 -21.70 15.09
N SER A 58 4.73 -20.77 15.23
CA SER A 58 3.75 -20.78 16.33
C SER A 58 2.58 -21.69 15.99
N GLU A 59 2.20 -22.60 16.88
CA GLU A 59 0.97 -23.41 16.76
C GLU A 59 -0.21 -22.83 17.58
N ASP A 60 0.07 -21.90 18.49
CA ASP A 60 -0.97 -21.28 19.33
C ASP A 60 -1.85 -20.31 18.51
N PRO A 61 -3.18 -20.56 18.43
CA PRO A 61 -4.12 -19.68 17.72
C PRO A 61 -4.19 -18.26 18.29
N ALA A 62 -4.03 -18.08 19.60
CA ALA A 62 -4.07 -16.76 20.23
C ALA A 62 -2.84 -15.93 19.82
N VAL A 63 -1.65 -16.52 19.90
CA VAL A 63 -0.40 -15.88 19.46
C VAL A 63 -0.45 -15.52 17.96
N ARG A 64 -0.95 -16.44 17.12
CA ARG A 64 -1.14 -16.17 15.68
C ARG A 64 -2.05 -14.95 15.46
N ARG A 65 -3.17 -14.88 16.18
CA ARG A 65 -4.13 -13.76 16.09
C ARG A 65 -3.49 -12.44 16.49
N ASP A 66 -2.77 -12.40 17.62
CA ASP A 66 -2.12 -11.18 18.11
C ASP A 66 -1.07 -10.66 17.13
N ILE A 67 -0.28 -11.56 16.53
CA ILE A 67 0.70 -11.19 15.50
C ILE A 67 0.00 -10.60 14.26
N LEU A 68 -1.06 -11.26 13.77
CA LEU A 68 -1.80 -10.78 12.58
C LEU A 68 -2.47 -9.42 12.85
N LEU A 69 -3.04 -9.21 14.03
CA LEU A 69 -3.59 -7.92 14.45
C LEU A 69 -2.51 -6.83 14.50
N GLY A 70 -1.36 -7.15 15.11
CA GLY A 70 -0.21 -6.24 15.15
C GLY A 70 0.30 -5.88 13.75
N MET A 71 0.37 -6.86 12.84
CA MET A 71 0.71 -6.63 11.43
C MET A 71 -0.33 -5.74 10.76
N GLN A 72 -1.62 -6.00 10.95
CA GLN A 72 -2.69 -5.21 10.32
C GLN A 72 -2.62 -3.74 10.77
N ALA A 73 -2.48 -3.48 12.08
CA ALA A 73 -2.36 -2.13 12.62
C ALA A 73 -1.08 -1.42 12.12
N ALA A 74 0.05 -2.12 12.03
CA ALA A 74 1.31 -1.54 11.56
C ALA A 74 1.31 -1.22 10.06
N LEU A 75 0.48 -1.93 9.29
CA LEU A 75 0.38 -1.81 7.84
C LEU A 75 -0.83 -0.99 7.38
N GLU A 76 -1.67 -0.55 8.30
CA GLU A 76 -2.83 0.29 7.99
C GLU A 76 -2.39 1.58 7.27
N GLY A 77 -3.10 1.91 6.19
CA GLY A 77 -2.79 3.07 5.35
C GLY A 77 -1.55 2.94 4.47
N ARG A 78 -0.74 1.88 4.61
CA ARG A 78 0.40 1.62 3.72
C ARG A 78 -0.09 0.99 2.41
N ARG A 79 0.41 1.54 1.30
CA ARG A 79 0.15 1.01 -0.05
C ARG A 79 1.44 0.52 -0.68
N SER A 80 1.33 -0.44 -1.59
CA SER A 80 2.46 -0.95 -2.38
C SER A 80 3.60 -1.56 -1.55
N LEU A 81 3.24 -2.40 -0.57
CA LEU A 81 4.22 -3.19 0.17
C LEU A 81 4.75 -4.33 -0.68
N ARG A 82 6.05 -4.61 -0.56
CA ARG A 82 6.60 -5.87 -1.05
C ARG A 82 6.02 -7.01 -0.21
N MET A 83 5.41 -7.98 -0.87
CA MET A 83 4.93 -9.20 -0.21
C MET A 83 6.14 -10.00 0.33
N PRO A 84 6.08 -10.48 1.59
CA PRO A 84 7.05 -11.43 2.11
C PRO A 84 7.05 -12.72 1.28
N ASP A 85 8.23 -13.25 0.95
CA ASP A 85 8.36 -14.38 0.01
C ASP A 85 7.62 -15.64 0.51
N GLN A 86 7.54 -15.80 1.84
CA GLN A 86 6.90 -16.94 2.50
C GLN A 86 5.40 -16.74 2.75
N TRP A 87 4.88 -15.51 2.58
CA TRP A 87 3.49 -15.18 2.92
C TRP A 87 2.47 -16.06 2.20
N PRO A 88 2.57 -16.36 0.89
CA PRO A 88 1.57 -17.17 0.21
C PRO A 88 1.37 -18.56 0.83
N LYS A 89 2.47 -19.19 1.28
CA LYS A 89 2.43 -20.50 1.94
C LYS A 89 1.85 -20.41 3.34
N VAL A 90 2.28 -19.42 4.12
CA VAL A 90 1.81 -19.20 5.49
C VAL A 90 0.33 -18.82 5.50
N ALA A 91 -0.10 -17.92 4.61
CA ALA A 91 -1.50 -17.54 4.48
C ALA A 91 -2.40 -18.73 4.14
N ALA A 92 -1.99 -19.60 3.20
CA ALA A 92 -2.74 -20.81 2.87
C ALA A 92 -2.88 -21.73 4.09
N HIS A 93 -1.78 -21.98 4.81
CA HIS A 93 -1.80 -22.80 6.02
C HIS A 93 -2.65 -22.21 7.14
N LEU A 94 -2.56 -20.88 7.35
CA LEU A 94 -3.36 -20.19 8.36
C LEU A 94 -4.85 -20.17 8.02
N GLN A 95 -5.25 -20.38 6.77
CA GLN A 95 -6.67 -20.47 6.39
C GLN A 95 -7.27 -21.86 6.63
N GLU A 96 -6.44 -22.89 6.73
CA GLU A 96 -6.88 -24.26 7.01
C GLU A 96 -7.36 -24.36 8.47
N GLY A 97 -8.62 -24.76 8.67
CA GLY A 97 -9.20 -24.93 10.01
C GLY A 97 -9.43 -23.63 10.81
N ALA A 98 -9.18 -22.47 10.20
CA ALA A 98 -9.40 -21.17 10.84
C ALA A 98 -10.87 -20.84 11.07
N ASP A 99 -11.13 -20.15 12.18
CA ASP A 99 -12.39 -19.44 12.40
C ASP A 99 -12.55 -18.23 11.45
N ILE A 100 -13.73 -17.63 11.49
CA ILE A 100 -14.11 -16.53 10.59
C ILE A 100 -13.18 -15.33 10.79
N GLU A 101 -12.91 -14.94 12.04
CA GLU A 101 -12.12 -13.76 12.37
C GLU A 101 -10.66 -13.90 11.90
N LEU A 102 -10.03 -15.05 12.15
CA LEU A 102 -8.66 -15.31 11.71
C LEU A 102 -8.56 -15.32 10.18
N ARG A 103 -9.56 -15.87 9.51
CA ARG A 103 -9.63 -15.88 8.05
C ARG A 103 -9.70 -14.46 7.48
N GLU A 104 -10.53 -13.60 8.07
CA GLU A 104 -10.65 -12.20 7.66
C GLU A 104 -9.34 -11.41 7.85
N LEU A 105 -8.62 -11.66 8.95
CA LEU A 105 -7.30 -11.06 9.18
C LEU A 105 -6.27 -11.48 8.12
N VAL A 106 -6.19 -12.78 7.84
CA VAL A 106 -5.26 -13.31 6.83
C VAL A 106 -5.61 -12.80 5.43
N ASP A 107 -6.89 -12.72 5.09
CA ASP A 107 -7.34 -12.20 3.81
C ASP A 107 -7.04 -10.70 3.66
N SER A 108 -7.29 -9.89 4.70
CA SER A 108 -6.98 -8.45 4.71
C SER A 108 -5.49 -8.19 4.50
N LEU A 109 -4.62 -8.92 5.21
CA LEU A 109 -3.17 -8.82 5.02
C LEU A 109 -2.74 -9.33 3.65
N SER A 110 -3.36 -10.40 3.15
CA SER A 110 -3.06 -10.95 1.82
C SER A 110 -3.37 -9.97 0.70
N VAL A 111 -4.47 -9.22 0.81
CA VAL A 111 -4.80 -8.12 -0.11
C VAL A 111 -3.78 -6.99 0.02
N THR A 112 -3.45 -6.60 1.25
CA THR A 112 -2.46 -5.55 1.50
C THR A 112 -1.10 -5.88 0.85
N PHE A 113 -0.64 -7.12 0.96
CA PHE A 113 0.58 -7.60 0.31
C PHE A 113 0.44 -7.86 -1.19
N GLY A 114 -0.78 -8.11 -1.68
CA GLY A 114 -1.01 -8.39 -3.11
C GLY A 114 -0.83 -9.84 -3.47
N ASN A 115 -1.18 -10.74 -2.56
CA ASN A 115 -1.14 -12.17 -2.79
C ASN A 115 -2.05 -12.52 -3.98
N PRO A 116 -1.51 -13.04 -5.10
CA PRO A 116 -2.29 -13.32 -6.31
C PRO A 116 -3.44 -14.30 -6.08
N ALA A 117 -3.28 -15.26 -5.17
CA ALA A 117 -4.33 -16.24 -4.87
C ALA A 117 -5.51 -15.59 -4.14
N ALA A 118 -5.24 -14.68 -3.19
CA ALA A 118 -6.27 -13.94 -2.49
C ALA A 118 -7.00 -12.98 -3.44
N LEU A 119 -6.26 -12.23 -4.27
CA LEU A 119 -6.85 -11.32 -5.25
C LEU A 119 -7.76 -12.07 -6.23
N LYS A 120 -7.28 -13.20 -6.78
CA LYS A 120 -8.09 -14.03 -7.68
C LYS A 120 -9.37 -14.56 -7.00
N ARG A 121 -9.29 -14.97 -5.73
CA ARG A 121 -10.46 -15.40 -4.96
C ARG A 121 -11.46 -14.26 -4.78
N PHE A 122 -11.00 -13.07 -4.43
CA PHE A 122 -11.87 -11.90 -4.28
C PHE A 122 -12.50 -11.47 -5.60
N GLU A 123 -11.77 -11.54 -6.72
CA GLU A 123 -12.35 -11.32 -8.04
C GLU A 123 -13.46 -12.33 -8.35
N GLN A 124 -13.27 -13.61 -8.03
CA GLN A 124 -14.27 -14.66 -8.21
C GLN A 124 -15.53 -14.37 -7.39
N VAL A 125 -15.37 -14.06 -6.10
CA VAL A 125 -16.50 -13.71 -5.22
C VAL A 125 -17.23 -12.47 -5.74
N THR A 126 -16.50 -11.45 -6.20
CA THR A 126 -17.11 -10.22 -6.72
C THR A 126 -17.95 -10.47 -7.98
N ARG A 127 -17.46 -11.36 -8.88
CA ARG A 127 -18.17 -11.75 -10.11
C ARG A 127 -19.32 -12.73 -9.88
N ASP A 128 -19.33 -13.46 -8.77
CA ASP A 128 -20.35 -14.46 -8.50
C ASP A 128 -21.69 -13.81 -8.17
N ARG A 129 -22.62 -13.83 -9.12
CA ARG A 129 -23.99 -13.30 -8.93
C ARG A 129 -24.85 -14.12 -7.99
N GLN A 130 -24.43 -15.34 -7.64
CA GLN A 130 -25.12 -16.19 -6.66
C GLN A 130 -24.60 -15.96 -5.24
N ALA A 131 -23.46 -15.28 -5.07
CA ALA A 131 -22.95 -14.91 -3.76
C ALA A 131 -23.81 -13.82 -3.11
N GLU A 132 -23.81 -13.82 -1.78
CA GLU A 132 -24.55 -12.84 -0.98
C GLU A 132 -24.03 -11.41 -1.29
N PRO A 133 -24.92 -10.41 -1.49
CA PRO A 133 -24.53 -9.06 -1.90
C PRO A 133 -23.48 -8.40 -0.99
N ALA A 134 -23.58 -8.52 0.33
CA ALA A 134 -22.59 -7.95 1.25
C ALA A 134 -21.23 -8.65 1.14
N ALA A 135 -21.17 -9.96 0.88
CA ALA A 135 -19.93 -10.67 0.57
C ALA A 135 -19.27 -10.14 -0.70
N ARG A 136 -20.06 -9.91 -1.77
CA ARG A 136 -19.57 -9.31 -3.02
C ARG A 136 -19.03 -7.90 -2.81
N GLN A 137 -19.74 -7.07 -2.04
CA GLN A 137 -19.32 -5.71 -1.72
C GLN A 137 -18.04 -5.68 -0.87
N ARG A 138 -17.91 -6.58 0.12
CA ARG A 138 -16.67 -6.72 0.91
C ARG A 138 -15.49 -7.16 0.04
N ALA A 139 -15.70 -8.12 -0.85
CA ALA A 139 -14.68 -8.56 -1.80
C ALA A 139 -14.22 -7.40 -2.71
N LEU A 140 -15.16 -6.61 -3.22
CA LEU A 140 -14.85 -5.43 -4.02
C LEU A 140 -14.06 -4.38 -3.24
N ALA A 141 -14.47 -4.09 -2.00
CA ALA A 141 -13.78 -3.14 -1.13
C ALA A 141 -12.33 -3.56 -0.86
N ALA A 142 -12.07 -4.87 -0.69
CA ALA A 142 -10.73 -5.40 -0.55
C ALA A 142 -9.89 -5.15 -1.82
N LEU A 143 -10.39 -5.49 -3.00
CA LEU A 143 -9.68 -5.26 -4.28
C LEU A 143 -9.33 -3.77 -4.49
N LEU A 144 -10.24 -2.86 -4.12
CA LEU A 144 -10.06 -1.42 -4.24
C LEU A 144 -8.92 -0.84 -3.37
N GLN A 145 -8.47 -1.56 -2.33
CA GLN A 145 -7.36 -1.09 -1.50
C GLN A 145 -6.05 -0.94 -2.28
N ARG A 146 -5.85 -1.77 -3.31
CA ARG A 146 -4.63 -1.78 -4.13
C ARG A 146 -4.71 -0.88 -5.37
N ARG A 147 -5.92 -0.59 -5.85
CA ARG A 147 -6.17 0.22 -7.07
C ARG A 147 -5.43 -0.29 -8.31
N GLU A 148 -5.40 -1.61 -8.49
CA GLU A 148 -4.74 -2.22 -9.66
C GLU A 148 -5.59 -2.04 -10.93
N GLN A 149 -4.93 -1.99 -12.09
CA GLN A 149 -5.61 -1.85 -13.39
C GLN A 149 -6.57 -3.02 -13.68
N SER A 150 -6.28 -4.22 -13.18
CA SER A 150 -7.18 -5.38 -13.23
C SER A 150 -8.51 -5.12 -12.52
N THR A 151 -8.45 -4.45 -11.36
CA THR A 151 -9.64 -4.07 -10.58
C THR A 151 -10.44 -3.00 -11.32
N PHE A 152 -9.79 -2.07 -12.02
CA PHE A 152 -10.49 -1.11 -12.88
C PHE A 152 -11.30 -1.82 -13.99
N SER A 153 -10.71 -2.78 -14.68
CA SER A 153 -11.42 -3.55 -15.71
C SER A 153 -12.62 -4.30 -15.12
N LEU A 154 -12.47 -4.91 -13.93
CA LEU A 154 -13.56 -5.57 -13.21
C LEU A 154 -14.69 -4.60 -12.85
N LEU A 155 -14.38 -3.37 -12.42
CA LEU A 155 -15.40 -2.36 -12.11
C LEU A 155 -16.24 -2.02 -13.34
N LEU A 156 -15.60 -1.85 -14.50
CA LEU A 156 -16.32 -1.56 -15.75
C LEU A 156 -17.24 -2.73 -16.16
N GLU A 157 -16.81 -3.98 -15.95
CA GLU A 157 -17.63 -5.18 -16.21
C GLU A 157 -18.90 -5.22 -15.34
N LEU A 158 -18.86 -4.64 -14.14
CA LEU A 158 -19.91 -4.75 -13.11
C LEU A 158 -20.80 -3.50 -12.99
N LEU A 159 -20.67 -2.53 -13.89
CA LEU A 159 -21.44 -1.27 -13.86
C LEU A 159 -22.96 -1.47 -13.93
N ASP A 160 -23.41 -2.58 -14.52
CA ASP A 160 -24.82 -2.90 -14.72
C ASP A 160 -25.36 -3.92 -13.69
N ASP A 161 -24.55 -4.31 -12.70
CA ASP A 161 -24.93 -5.28 -11.67
C ASP A 161 -25.56 -4.58 -10.46
N GLU A 162 -26.89 -4.59 -10.36
CA GLU A 162 -27.66 -3.83 -9.35
C GLU A 162 -27.19 -4.07 -7.91
N ALA A 163 -26.75 -5.29 -7.56
CA ALA A 163 -26.36 -5.63 -6.20
C ALA A 163 -25.05 -4.95 -5.76
N VAL A 164 -24.17 -4.60 -6.70
CA VAL A 164 -22.87 -3.97 -6.43
C VAL A 164 -22.70 -2.62 -7.13
N GLN A 165 -23.64 -2.19 -7.97
CA GLN A 165 -23.54 -1.00 -8.83
C GLN A 165 -23.12 0.25 -8.06
N ALA A 166 -23.74 0.51 -6.91
CA ALA A 166 -23.41 1.68 -6.07
C ALA A 166 -21.95 1.63 -5.58
N ALA A 167 -21.49 0.46 -5.13
CA ALA A 167 -20.11 0.28 -4.69
C ALA A 167 -19.11 0.37 -5.84
N VAL A 168 -19.47 -0.17 -7.02
CA VAL A 168 -18.68 -0.08 -8.24
C VAL A 168 -18.49 1.37 -8.67
N ILE A 169 -19.58 2.15 -8.74
CA ILE A 169 -19.54 3.55 -9.15
C ILE A 169 -18.65 4.36 -8.20
N ARG A 170 -18.85 4.25 -6.88
CA ARG A 170 -17.96 4.91 -5.90
C ARG A 170 -16.52 4.45 -6.03
N GLY A 171 -16.30 3.15 -6.28
CA GLY A 171 -14.96 2.58 -6.47
C GLY A 171 -14.23 3.15 -7.68
N LEU A 172 -14.95 3.53 -8.73
CA LEU A 172 -14.34 4.16 -9.91
C LEU A 172 -13.64 5.47 -9.56
N ALA A 173 -14.09 6.23 -8.54
CA ALA A 173 -13.45 7.47 -8.08
C ALA A 173 -11.95 7.31 -7.74
N ALA A 174 -11.49 6.08 -7.49
CA ALA A 174 -10.08 5.80 -7.19
C ALA A 174 -9.13 5.82 -8.41
N TYR A 175 -9.65 5.93 -9.64
CA TYR A 175 -8.89 5.78 -10.89
C TYR A 175 -9.00 7.00 -11.80
N GLU A 176 -7.91 7.53 -12.33
CA GLU A 176 -7.93 8.66 -13.28
C GLU A 176 -7.99 8.21 -14.74
N GLN A 177 -9.15 7.71 -15.18
CA GLN A 177 -9.35 7.20 -16.54
C GLN A 177 -10.42 8.01 -17.28
N ALA A 178 -10.08 8.52 -18.47
CA ALA A 178 -10.95 9.35 -19.30
C ALA A 178 -12.25 8.64 -19.76
N THR A 179 -12.27 7.31 -19.71
CA THR A 179 -13.45 6.50 -20.05
C THR A 179 -14.55 6.58 -18.99
N ILE A 180 -14.22 6.91 -17.73
CA ILE A 180 -15.16 6.85 -16.59
C ILE A 180 -16.34 7.81 -16.79
N PRO A 181 -16.15 9.12 -17.09
CA PRO A 181 -17.27 10.02 -17.34
C PRO A 181 -18.20 9.54 -18.45
N THR A 182 -17.62 9.04 -19.54
CA THR A 182 -18.40 8.54 -20.68
C THR A 182 -19.27 7.35 -20.29
N GLU A 183 -18.74 6.36 -19.57
CA GLU A 183 -19.49 5.17 -19.19
C GLU A 183 -20.58 5.45 -18.14
N LEU A 184 -20.32 6.37 -17.20
CA LEU A 184 -21.30 6.78 -16.19
C LEU A 184 -22.44 7.60 -16.78
N LEU A 185 -22.13 8.58 -17.65
CA LEU A 185 -23.15 9.44 -18.26
C LEU A 185 -24.09 8.67 -19.20
N LYS A 186 -23.58 7.65 -19.91
CA LYS A 186 -24.41 6.75 -20.73
C LYS A 186 -25.52 6.06 -19.91
N ARG A 187 -25.20 5.66 -18.68
CA ARG A 187 -26.12 4.92 -17.79
C ARG A 187 -26.98 5.82 -16.92
N TYR A 188 -26.51 7.03 -16.62
CA TYR A 188 -27.14 7.98 -15.70
C TYR A 188 -28.67 8.13 -15.82
N PRO A 189 -29.30 8.20 -17.02
CA PRO A 189 -30.75 8.32 -17.14
C PRO A 189 -31.54 7.14 -16.58
N GLN A 190 -30.94 5.95 -16.52
CA GLN A 190 -31.58 4.70 -16.10
C GLN A 190 -31.31 4.36 -14.64
N LEU A 191 -30.35 5.04 -14.01
CA LEU A 191 -29.95 4.75 -12.63
C LEU A 191 -31.02 5.20 -11.61
N PRO A 192 -31.20 4.46 -10.50
CA PRO A 192 -32.00 4.90 -9.36
C PRO A 192 -31.49 6.22 -8.76
N PRO A 193 -32.34 7.04 -8.12
CA PRO A 193 -31.94 8.33 -7.55
C PRO A 193 -30.73 8.26 -6.61
N ALA A 194 -30.66 7.25 -5.74
CA ALA A 194 -29.53 7.05 -4.82
C ALA A 194 -28.21 6.82 -5.58
N VAL A 195 -28.24 6.01 -6.64
CA VAL A 195 -27.05 5.71 -7.45
C VAL A 195 -26.63 6.90 -8.31
N ARG A 196 -27.57 7.75 -8.74
CA ARG A 196 -27.23 9.01 -9.43
C ARG A 196 -26.41 9.95 -8.54
N GLN A 197 -26.69 9.98 -7.23
CA GLN A 197 -25.87 10.75 -6.28
C GLN A 197 -24.44 10.21 -6.21
N ASP A 198 -24.27 8.88 -6.19
CA ASP A 198 -22.94 8.26 -6.25
C ASP A 198 -22.20 8.63 -7.55
N VAL A 199 -22.89 8.68 -8.69
CA VAL A 199 -22.28 9.12 -9.97
C VAL A 199 -21.81 10.57 -9.87
N ILE A 200 -22.64 11.48 -9.36
CA ILE A 200 -22.26 12.89 -9.22
C ILE A 200 -21.04 13.02 -8.31
N GLY A 201 -21.03 12.35 -7.15
CA GLY A 201 -19.88 12.36 -6.24
C GLY A 201 -18.61 11.75 -6.85
N THR A 202 -18.76 10.73 -7.67
CA THR A 202 -17.66 10.09 -8.39
C THR A 202 -17.08 10.99 -9.47
N LEU A 203 -17.90 11.81 -10.13
CA LEU A 203 -17.47 12.75 -11.17
C LEU A 203 -16.91 14.05 -10.60
N SER A 204 -17.38 14.48 -9.42
CA SER A 204 -16.93 15.73 -8.77
C SER A 204 -15.65 15.61 -7.96
N SER A 205 -15.25 14.39 -7.58
CA SER A 205 -14.00 14.13 -6.86
C SER A 205 -12.75 14.14 -7.74
N ARG A 206 -12.91 14.47 -9.02
CA ARG A 206 -11.92 14.34 -10.10
C ARG A 206 -11.52 15.69 -10.65
#